data_AF-A0A7J0FAK5-F1
#
_entry.id   AF-A0A7J0FAK5-F1
#
_cell.length_a   1.000
_cell.length_b   1.000
_cell.length_c   1.000
_cell.angle_alpha   90.00
_cell.angle_beta   90.00
_cell.angle_gamma   90.00
#
_symmetry.space_group_name_H-M   'P 1'
#
loop_
_entity.id
_entity.type
_entity.pdbx_description
1 polymer ?
#
loop_
_entity_poly.entity_id
_entity_poly.type
_entity_poly.pdbx_seq_one_letter_code
_entity_poly.pdbx_strand_id
1 'polypeptide(L)'
;MAIRHGKDLIPRILGGLGDLRLELNDSFEIVHHSLSAIAVAYAMFTGEGQLYTFMVLISEVTTPEINMRWYLDTAGLKRSNAYLINGVVIFFAWLVIQMHIIGFLLVFVVPSALATMNLIWFGKIVKGLKKTLAKRP
;
A
#
# COMPACT_ATOMS: atom_id res chain seq x y z
N MET A 1 -10.95 60.26 -1.83
CA MET A 1 -10.50 59.47 -3.00
C MET A 1 -9.83 58.14 -2.63
N ALA A 2 -9.40 57.93 -1.37
CA ALA A 2 -8.64 56.74 -0.93
C ALA A 2 -9.43 55.43 -0.69
N ILE A 3 -10.78 55.45 -0.68
CA ILE A 3 -11.60 54.26 -0.35
C ILE A 3 -11.84 53.35 -1.57
N ARG A 4 -11.60 53.83 -2.80
CA ARG A 4 -11.76 53.00 -4.01
C ARG A 4 -10.65 51.96 -4.15
N HIS A 5 -9.42 52.28 -3.74
CA HIS A 5 -8.24 51.43 -3.97
C HIS A 5 -8.23 50.10 -3.19
N GLY A 6 -8.94 50.02 -2.06
CA GLY A 6 -8.98 48.81 -1.22
C GLY A 6 -10.00 47.77 -1.67
N LYS A 7 -11.04 48.16 -2.43
CA LYS A 7 -12.08 47.24 -2.91
C LYS A 7 -11.59 46.36 -4.07
N ASP A 8 -10.58 46.81 -4.78
CA ASP A 8 -10.00 46.15 -5.95
C ASP A 8 -8.90 45.15 -5.55
N LEU A 9 -8.41 45.26 -4.32
CA LEU A 9 -7.31 44.45 -3.78
C LEU A 9 -7.78 43.05 -3.36
N ILE A 10 -8.97 42.95 -2.76
CA ILE A 10 -9.52 41.68 -2.26
C ILE A 10 -9.81 40.68 -3.41
N PRO A 11 -10.46 41.07 -4.53
CA PRO A 11 -10.66 40.17 -5.67
C PRO A 11 -9.35 39.74 -6.34
N ARG A 12 -8.33 40.62 -6.38
CA ARG A 12 -7.01 40.30 -6.92
C ARG A 12 -6.24 39.30 -6.06
N ILE A 13 -6.29 39.45 -4.75
CA ILE A 13 -5.67 38.51 -3.81
C ILE A 13 -6.39 37.16 -3.84
N LEU A 14 -7.73 37.16 -3.90
CA LEU A 14 -8.52 35.93 -4.00
C LEU A 14 -8.30 35.21 -5.34
N GLY A 15 -8.18 35.95 -6.45
CA GLY A 15 -7.82 35.38 -7.76
C GLY A 15 -6.42 34.76 -7.72
N GLY A 16 -5.42 35.49 -7.24
CA GLY A 16 -4.05 34.99 -7.13
C GLY A 16 -3.88 33.80 -6.16
N LEU A 17 -4.68 33.75 -5.09
CA LEU A 17 -4.73 32.58 -4.20
C LEU A 17 -5.39 31.35 -4.87
N GLY A 18 -6.37 31.57 -5.74
CA GLY A 18 -7.00 30.52 -6.53
C GLY A 18 -6.04 29.92 -7.56
N ASP A 19 -5.33 30.78 -8.29
CA ASP A 19 -4.34 30.37 -9.29
C ASP A 19 -3.15 29.65 -8.62
N LEU A 20 -2.63 30.17 -7.50
CA LEU A 20 -1.56 29.52 -6.75
C LEU A 20 -1.99 28.16 -6.19
N ARG A 21 -3.26 28.02 -5.78
CA ARG A 21 -3.81 26.75 -5.29
C ARG A 21 -4.01 25.73 -6.41
N LEU A 22 -4.39 26.18 -7.61
CA LEU A 22 -4.45 25.33 -8.80
C LEU A 22 -3.05 24.88 -9.21
N GLU A 23 -2.08 25.79 -9.32
CA GLU A 23 -0.69 25.44 -9.65
C GLU A 23 -0.07 24.48 -8.62
N LEU A 24 -0.35 24.67 -7.32
CA LEU A 24 0.09 23.76 -6.28
C LEU A 24 -0.55 22.37 -6.46
N ASN A 25 -1.86 22.29 -6.66
CA ASN A 25 -2.56 21.02 -6.85
C ASN A 25 -2.07 20.28 -8.10
N ASP A 26 -1.91 20.98 -9.22
CA ASP A 26 -1.42 20.42 -10.48
C ASP A 26 0.02 19.90 -10.30
N SER A 27 0.86 20.65 -9.58
CA SER A 27 2.23 20.23 -9.25
C SER A 27 2.27 18.97 -8.38
N PHE A 28 1.42 18.89 -7.35
CA PHE A 28 1.32 17.71 -6.49
C PHE A 28 0.80 16.49 -7.25
N GLU A 29 -0.15 16.69 -8.18
CA GLU A 29 -0.69 15.62 -9.01
C GLU A 29 0.36 15.06 -9.98
N ILE A 30 1.13 15.93 -10.63
CA ILE A 30 2.21 15.54 -11.55
C ILE A 30 3.30 14.78 -10.79
N VAL A 31 3.70 15.25 -9.60
CA VAL A 31 4.72 14.58 -8.78
C VAL A 31 4.23 13.20 -8.31
N HIS A 32 2.98 13.09 -7.86
CA HIS A 32 2.40 11.84 -7.42
C HIS A 32 2.35 10.79 -8.54
N HIS A 33 1.85 11.17 -9.73
CA HIS A 33 1.78 10.27 -10.88
C HIS A 33 3.17 9.86 -11.39
N SER A 34 4.13 10.77 -11.35
CA SER A 34 5.52 10.47 -11.71
C SER A 34 6.16 9.48 -10.75
N LEU A 35 5.94 9.65 -9.43
CA LEU A 35 6.44 8.71 -8.41
C LEU A 35 5.83 7.31 -8.58
N SER A 36 4.52 7.25 -8.82
CA SER A 36 3.80 5.99 -9.05
C SER A 36 4.29 5.29 -10.33
N ALA A 37 4.55 6.02 -11.41
CA ALA A 37 5.10 5.47 -12.65
C ALA A 37 6.52 4.89 -12.45
N ILE A 38 7.37 5.57 -11.69
CA ILE A 38 8.73 5.09 -11.36
C ILE A 38 8.66 3.84 -10.47
N ALA A 39 7.78 3.83 -9.47
CA ALA A 39 7.57 2.67 -8.59
C ALA A 39 7.10 1.43 -9.38
N VAL A 40 6.17 1.61 -10.31
CA VAL A 40 5.67 0.53 -11.19
C VAL A 40 6.78 0.05 -12.13
N ALA A 41 7.54 0.96 -12.76
CA ALA A 41 8.65 0.59 -13.64
C ALA A 41 9.74 -0.19 -12.89
N TYR A 42 10.07 0.21 -11.66
CA TYR A 42 11.03 -0.48 -10.82
C TYR A 42 10.54 -1.89 -10.43
N ALA A 43 9.26 -2.03 -10.07
CA ALA A 43 8.65 -3.32 -9.75
C ALA A 43 8.60 -4.27 -10.96
N MET A 44 8.39 -3.74 -12.17
CA MET A 44 8.47 -4.51 -13.42
C MET A 44 9.90 -5.01 -13.68
N PHE A 45 10.91 -4.23 -13.29
CA PHE A 45 12.32 -4.60 -13.47
C PHE A 45 12.81 -5.67 -12.49
N THR A 46 12.23 -5.72 -11.29
CA THR A 46 12.56 -6.72 -10.25
C THR A 46 11.76 -8.01 -10.37
N GLY A 47 10.81 -8.10 -11.30
CA GLY A 47 9.96 -9.27 -11.50
C GLY A 47 8.82 -9.43 -10.50
N GLU A 48 8.64 -8.47 -9.57
CA GLU A 48 7.56 -8.45 -8.58
C GLU A 48 6.38 -7.53 -8.96
N GLY A 49 6.33 -7.08 -10.22
CA GLY A 49 5.33 -6.15 -10.73
C GLY A 49 3.88 -6.55 -10.44
N GLN A 50 3.55 -7.86 -10.47
CA GLN A 50 2.19 -8.33 -10.17
C GLN A 50 1.74 -7.98 -8.74
N LEU A 51 2.60 -8.16 -7.72
CA LEU A 51 2.23 -7.86 -6.32
C LEU A 51 2.04 -6.36 -6.10
N TYR A 52 2.88 -5.53 -6.70
CA TYR A 52 2.75 -4.08 -6.63
C TYR A 52 1.53 -3.56 -7.40
N THR A 53 1.22 -4.12 -8.58
CA THR A 53 -0.01 -3.79 -9.32
C THR A 53 -1.25 -4.15 -8.51
N PHE A 54 -1.28 -5.30 -7.84
CA PHE A 54 -2.41 -5.66 -6.97
C PHE A 54 -2.52 -4.72 -5.76
N MET A 55 -1.41 -4.33 -5.12
CA MET A 55 -1.45 -3.33 -4.03
C MET A 55 -1.97 -1.97 -4.50
N VAL A 56 -1.50 -1.48 -5.66
CA VAL A 56 -1.93 -0.19 -6.23
C VAL A 56 -3.42 -0.24 -6.59
N LEU A 57 -3.88 -1.28 -7.31
CA LEU A 57 -5.29 -1.43 -7.69
C LEU A 57 -6.23 -1.50 -6.48
N ILE A 58 -5.80 -2.15 -5.40
CA ILE A 58 -6.57 -2.20 -4.15
C ILE A 58 -6.63 -0.80 -3.51
N SER A 59 -5.51 -0.07 -3.46
CA SER A 59 -5.50 1.30 -2.93
C SER A 59 -6.39 2.26 -3.74
N GLU A 60 -6.41 2.09 -5.07
CA GLU A 60 -7.25 2.88 -5.98
C GLU A 60 -8.73 2.54 -5.83
N VAL A 61 -9.09 1.27 -5.62
CA VAL A 61 -10.48 0.83 -5.36
C VAL A 61 -11.02 1.32 -4.01
N THR A 62 -10.17 1.42 -2.99
CA THR A 62 -10.61 1.91 -1.68
C THR A 62 -10.97 3.41 -1.68
N THR A 63 -10.47 4.19 -2.65
CA THR A 63 -10.75 5.64 -2.76
C THR A 63 -12.20 5.96 -3.15
N PRO A 64 -12.78 5.40 -4.24
CA PRO A 64 -14.20 5.57 -4.56
C PRO A 64 -15.11 4.90 -3.52
N GLU A 65 -14.68 3.83 -2.84
CA GLU A 65 -15.45 3.19 -1.76
C GLU A 65 -15.61 4.08 -0.53
N ILE A 66 -14.52 4.70 -0.06
CA ILE A 66 -14.56 5.67 1.05
C ILE A 66 -15.37 6.91 0.65
N ASN A 67 -15.21 7.38 -0.59
CA ASN A 67 -15.97 8.52 -1.11
C ASN A 67 -17.48 8.21 -1.17
N MET A 68 -17.87 7.01 -1.60
CA MET A 68 -19.26 6.55 -1.56
C MET A 68 -19.80 6.44 -0.14
N ARG A 69 -18.99 5.97 0.82
CA ARG A 69 -19.38 5.88 2.23
C ARG A 69 -19.64 7.27 2.82
N TRP A 70 -18.79 8.26 2.51
CA TRP A 70 -18.99 9.66 2.91
C TRP A 70 -20.24 10.26 2.25
N TYR A 71 -20.45 10.02 0.96
CA TYR A 71 -21.63 10.51 0.23
C TYR A 71 -22.94 9.95 0.82
N LEU A 72 -22.97 8.66 1.14
CA LEU A 72 -24.09 8.00 1.82
C LEU A 72 -24.29 8.49 3.27
N ASP A 73 -23.20 8.89 3.95
CA ASP A 73 -23.22 9.45 5.30
C ASP A 73 -23.80 10.87 5.33
N THR A 74 -23.39 11.73 4.39
CA THR A 74 -23.86 13.12 4.23
C THR A 74 -25.32 13.17 3.74
N ALA A 75 -25.75 12.23 2.90
CA ALA A 75 -27.13 12.11 2.46
C ALA A 75 -28.10 11.57 3.54
N GLY A 76 -27.61 11.24 4.75
CA GLY A 76 -28.44 10.69 5.83
C GLY A 76 -28.85 9.23 5.64
N LEU A 77 -28.28 8.53 4.66
CA LEU A 77 -28.64 7.16 4.26
C LEU A 77 -27.79 6.08 4.97
N LYS A 78 -27.36 6.35 6.21
CA LYS A 78 -26.53 5.44 7.03
C LYS A 78 -27.18 4.08 7.31
N ARG A 79 -28.51 3.98 7.17
CA ARG A 79 -29.29 2.74 7.36
C ARG A 79 -29.61 1.99 6.07
N SER A 80 -29.10 2.44 4.92
CA SER A 80 -29.36 1.78 3.65
C SER A 80 -28.51 0.52 3.49
N ASN A 81 -29.04 -0.48 2.76
CA ASN A 81 -28.31 -1.69 2.43
C ASN A 81 -27.01 -1.40 1.66
N ALA A 82 -26.93 -0.29 0.94
CA ALA A 82 -25.71 0.15 0.24
C ALA A 82 -24.54 0.45 1.19
N TYR A 83 -24.81 1.02 2.37
CA TYR A 83 -23.77 1.30 3.37
C TYR A 83 -23.24 0.01 4.02
N LEU A 84 -24.12 -0.97 4.27
CA LEU A 84 -23.75 -2.29 4.78
C LEU A 84 -22.93 -3.08 3.75
N ILE A 85 -23.37 -3.11 2.48
CA ILE A 85 -22.67 -3.82 1.41
C ILE A 85 -21.26 -3.24 1.20
N ASN A 86 -21.12 -1.92 1.16
CA ASN A 86 -19.81 -1.26 1.04
C ASN A 86 -18.88 -1.62 2.23
N GLY A 87 -19.41 -1.61 3.46
CA GLY A 87 -18.64 -2.05 4.64
C GLY A 87 -18.22 -3.53 4.60
N VAL A 88 -19.09 -4.40 4.08
CA VAL A 88 -18.82 -5.84 3.94
C VAL A 88 -17.76 -6.11 2.87
N VAL A 89 -17.81 -5.42 1.73
CA VAL A 89 -16.81 -5.56 0.65
C VAL A 89 -15.43 -5.18 1.14
N ILE A 90 -15.28 -4.03 1.82
CA ILE A 90 -14.00 -3.59 2.39
C ILE A 90 -13.45 -4.61 3.40
N PHE A 91 -14.31 -5.17 4.25
CA PHE A 91 -13.90 -6.16 5.25
C PHE A 91 -13.37 -7.45 4.61
N PHE A 92 -14.07 -7.98 3.60
CA PHE A 92 -13.63 -9.19 2.91
C PHE A 92 -12.40 -8.97 2.03
N ALA A 93 -12.31 -7.84 1.33
CA ALA A 93 -11.13 -7.49 0.54
C ALA A 93 -9.86 -7.44 1.42
N TRP A 94 -9.96 -6.83 2.61
CA TRP A 94 -8.86 -6.80 3.58
C TRP A 94 -8.50 -8.20 4.11
N LEU A 95 -9.49 -9.03 4.42
CA LEU A 95 -9.29 -10.37 4.99
C LEU A 95 -8.61 -11.33 4.00
N VAL A 96 -8.98 -11.25 2.72
CA VAL A 96 -8.34 -12.05 1.65
C VAL A 96 -6.86 -11.71 1.51
N ILE A 97 -6.49 -10.43 1.56
CA ILE A 97 -5.08 -9.99 1.46
C ILE A 97 -4.26 -10.54 2.63
N GLN A 98 -4.78 -10.42 3.86
CA GLN A 98 -4.10 -10.93 5.05
C GLN A 98 -3.92 -12.44 5.01
N MET A 99 -4.93 -13.18 4.54
CA MET A 99 -4.85 -14.64 4.44
C MET A 99 -3.80 -15.11 3.42
N HIS A 100 -3.62 -14.39 2.31
CA HIS A 100 -2.58 -14.70 1.33
C HIS A 100 -1.17 -14.42 1.87
N ILE A 101 -0.97 -13.29 2.55
CA ILE A 101 0.34 -12.93 3.13
C ILE A 101 0.75 -13.93 4.21
N ILE A 102 -0.17 -14.29 5.11
CA ILE A 102 0.08 -15.27 6.16
C ILE A 102 0.36 -16.65 5.55
N GLY A 103 -0.41 -17.05 4.53
CA GLY A 103 -0.21 -18.32 3.82
C GLY A 103 1.17 -18.40 3.15
N PHE A 104 1.59 -17.34 2.46
CA PHE A 104 2.92 -17.28 1.82
C PHE A 104 4.04 -17.35 2.86
N LEU A 105 3.95 -16.59 3.95
CA LEU A 105 4.95 -16.60 5.01
C LEU A 105 5.06 -17.99 5.66
N LEU A 106 3.92 -18.63 5.95
CA LEU A 106 3.88 -19.91 6.63
C LEU A 106 4.35 -21.07 5.73
N VAL A 107 4.12 -21.00 4.42
CA VAL A 107 4.53 -22.06 3.47
C VAL A 107 5.98 -21.92 3.00
N PHE A 108 6.50 -20.69 2.87
CA PHE A 108 7.85 -20.50 2.32
C PHE A 108 8.89 -20.18 3.38
N VAL A 109 8.59 -19.29 4.34
CA VAL A 109 9.57 -18.82 5.32
C VAL A 109 9.80 -19.86 6.40
N VAL A 110 8.74 -20.48 6.91
CA VAL A 110 8.83 -21.47 8.01
C VAL A 110 9.59 -22.74 7.57
N PRO A 111 9.28 -23.37 6.43
CA PRO A 111 10.03 -24.55 5.98
C PRO A 111 11.47 -24.23 5.61
N SER A 112 11.75 -23.04 5.06
CA SER A 112 13.13 -22.60 4.75
C SER A 112 13.97 -22.42 6.01
N ALA A 113 13.40 -21.82 7.06
CA ALA A 113 14.05 -21.68 8.36
C ALA A 113 14.31 -23.05 9.00
N LEU A 114 13.32 -23.94 8.96
CA LEU A 114 13.45 -25.30 9.49
C LEU A 114 14.49 -26.13 8.73
N ALA A 115 14.52 -26.03 7.40
CA ALA A 115 15.53 -26.68 6.56
C ALA A 115 16.95 -26.19 6.88
N THR A 116 17.13 -24.88 7.03
CA THR A 116 18.43 -24.27 7.38
C THR A 116 18.92 -24.78 8.74
N MET A 117 18.03 -24.79 9.74
CA MET A 117 18.34 -25.31 11.06
C MET A 117 18.71 -26.81 11.01
N ASN A 118 17.96 -27.60 10.25
CA ASN A 118 18.24 -29.03 10.06
C ASN A 118 19.60 -29.29 9.40
N LEU A 119 19.98 -28.51 8.39
CA LEU A 119 21.29 -28.62 7.73
C LEU A 119 22.45 -28.30 8.69
N ILE A 120 22.32 -27.24 9.51
CA ILE A 120 23.32 -26.88 10.53
C ILE A 120 23.49 -28.03 11.53
N TRP A 121 22.36 -28.60 11.97
CA TRP A 121 22.37 -29.68 12.95
C TRP A 121 22.97 -30.98 12.38
N PHE A 122 22.64 -31.31 11.12
CA PHE A 122 23.26 -32.42 10.40
C PHE A 122 24.78 -32.24 10.24
N GLY A 123 25.22 -31.01 9.92
CA GLY A 123 26.65 -30.68 9.84
C GLY A 123 27.38 -30.89 11.16
N LYS A 124 26.73 -30.61 12.29
CA LYS A 124 27.26 -30.93 13.63
C LYS A 124 27.37 -32.43 13.87
N ILE A 125 26.39 -33.24 13.45
CA ILE A 125 26.46 -34.71 13.55
C ILE A 125 27.62 -35.28 12.74
N VAL A 126 27.77 -34.87 11.48
CA VAL A 126 28.87 -35.35 10.61
C VAL A 126 30.23 -34.97 11.20
N LYS A 127 30.37 -33.76 11.74
CA LYS A 127 31.61 -33.35 12.45
C LYS A 127 31.86 -34.21 13.70
N GLY A 128 30.82 -34.56 14.46
CA GLY A 128 30.91 -35.49 15.58
C GLY A 128 31.37 -36.89 15.14
N LEU A 129 30.78 -37.42 14.06
CA LEU A 129 31.13 -38.71 13.49
C LEU A 129 32.59 -38.76 13.02
N LYS A 130 33.07 -37.71 12.31
CA LYS A 130 34.48 -37.60 11.89
C LYS A 130 35.43 -37.65 13.09
N LYS A 131 35.09 -37.00 14.21
CA LYS A 131 35.90 -37.03 15.43
C LYS A 131 35.93 -38.42 16.08
N THR A 132 34.82 -39.17 16.05
CA THR A 132 34.74 -40.54 16.58
C THR A 132 35.51 -41.53 15.71
N LEU A 133 35.43 -41.38 14.39
CA LEU A 133 36.19 -42.21 13.44
C LEU A 133 37.70 -41.95 13.52
N ALA A 134 38.12 -40.69 13.66
CA ALA A 134 39.53 -40.31 13.81
C ALA A 134 40.15 -40.73 15.17
N LYS A 135 39.33 -41.19 16.12
CA LYS A 135 39.76 -41.70 17.44
C LYS A 135 39.83 -43.23 17.50
N ARG A 136 39.36 -43.94 16.46
CA ARG A 136 39.64 -45.37 16.33
C ARG A 136 41.10 -45.52 15.85
N PRO A 137 41.89 -46.44 16.42
CA PRO A 137 43.30 -46.61 16.07
C PRO A 137 43.48 -46.98 14.59
#